data_AF-A0A354HPS0-F1
#
_entry.id   AF-A0A354HPS0-F1
#
_cell.length_a   1.000
_cell.length_b   1.000
_cell.length_c   1.000
_cell.angle_alpha   90.00
_cell.angle_beta   90.00
_cell.angle_gamma   90.00
#
_symmetry.space_group_name_H-M   'P 1'
#
loop_
_entity.id
_entity.type
_entity.pdbx_description
1 polymer ?
#
loop_
_entity_poly.entity_id
_entity_poly.type
_entity_poly.pdbx_seq_one_letter_code
_entity_poly.pdbx_strand_id
1 'polypeptide(L)'
;LSGLPAKIELVSDVSPVGGGALPLHRLETRAVRVQPERISAQALAQILRQGKIPLVARVHEEAVILDMRTLRGEEISLAAQALAAALGGETNE
;
A
#
# COMPACT_ATOMS: atom_id res chain seq x y z
N LEU A 1 7.63 5.38 10.61
CA LEU A 1 6.26 5.88 10.31
C LEU A 1 5.40 6.00 11.57
N SER A 2 5.96 6.32 12.74
CA SER A 2 5.18 6.59 13.95
C SER A 2 4.55 7.99 13.85
N GLY A 3 3.24 8.10 14.09
CA GLY A 3 2.53 9.39 14.08
C GLY A 3 1.77 9.74 12.80
N LEU A 4 1.70 8.82 11.82
CA LEU A 4 0.75 8.97 10.71
C LEU A 4 -0.67 8.65 11.19
N PRO A 5 -1.70 9.38 10.71
CA PRO A 5 -3.11 9.13 11.06
C PRO A 5 -3.66 7.93 10.28
N ALA A 6 -3.05 6.78 10.51
CA ALA A 6 -3.39 5.51 9.88
C ALA A 6 -2.93 4.34 10.74
N LYS A 7 -3.74 3.28 10.77
CA LYS A 7 -3.34 1.98 11.30
C LYS A 7 -2.52 1.25 10.24
N ILE A 8 -1.28 0.88 10.57
CA ILE A 8 -0.34 0.19 9.66
C ILE A 8 -0.03 -1.19 10.22
N GLU A 9 -0.30 -2.23 9.44
CA GLU A 9 -0.14 -3.62 9.85
C GLU A 9 0.57 -4.42 8.76
N LEU A 10 1.43 -5.35 9.17
CA LEU A 10 2.03 -6.32 8.26
C LEU A 10 1.13 -7.56 8.23
N VAL A 11 0.57 -7.86 7.07
CA VAL A 11 -0.38 -8.94 6.89
C VAL A 11 0.18 -10.00 5.95
N SER A 12 -0.14 -11.26 6.24
CA SER A 12 -0.03 -12.33 5.25
C SER A 12 -1.22 -12.20 4.31
N ASP A 13 -0.96 -12.21 3.02
CA ASP A 13 -1.98 -11.98 2.00
C ASP A 13 -1.86 -13.03 0.89
N VAL A 14 -2.97 -13.32 0.23
CA VAL A 14 -3.03 -14.28 -0.86
C VAL A 14 -3.31 -13.52 -2.13
N SER A 15 -2.31 -13.43 -2.99
CA SER A 15 -2.44 -12.79 -4.29
C SER A 15 -2.74 -13.86 -5.35
N PRO A 16 -3.91 -13.82 -6.01
CA PRO A 16 -4.20 -14.72 -7.12
C PRO A 16 -3.28 -14.39 -8.29
N VAL A 17 -2.56 -15.40 -8.78
CA VAL A 17 -1.68 -15.27 -9.95
C VAL A 17 -2.52 -15.45 -11.22
N GLY A 18 -2.47 -14.49 -12.13
CA GLY A 18 -2.97 -14.63 -13.51
C GLY A 18 -4.26 -13.86 -13.82
N GLY A 19 -4.19 -12.99 -14.82
CA GLY A 19 -5.36 -12.46 -15.50
C GLY A 19 -5.96 -13.52 -16.43
N GLY A 20 -6.91 -14.31 -15.92
CA GLY A 20 -7.93 -14.93 -16.78
C GLY A 20 -7.87 -16.42 -17.11
N ALA A 21 -6.92 -17.24 -16.61
CA ALA A 21 -6.94 -18.68 -16.99
C ALA A 21 -6.43 -19.74 -16.00
N LEU A 22 -5.85 -19.40 -14.83
CA LEU A 22 -5.48 -20.41 -13.83
C LEU A 22 -5.55 -19.86 -12.38
N PRO A 23 -6.67 -20.05 -11.66
CA PRO A 23 -6.80 -19.62 -10.26
C PRO A 23 -6.09 -20.55 -9.25
N LEU A 24 -5.13 -21.38 -9.70
CA LEU A 24 -4.69 -22.56 -8.95
C LEU A 24 -3.39 -22.39 -8.17
N HIS A 25 -2.77 -21.21 -8.13
CA HIS A 25 -1.63 -20.96 -7.24
C HIS A 25 -1.89 -19.73 -6.37
N ARG A 26 -2.18 -19.98 -5.09
CA ARG A 26 -2.24 -18.99 -4.02
C ARG A 26 -0.80 -18.75 -3.57
N LEU A 27 -0.15 -17.72 -4.10
CA LEU A 27 1.16 -17.33 -3.59
C LEU A 27 0.94 -16.49 -2.33
N GLU A 28 1.36 -17.05 -1.20
CA GLU A 28 1.49 -16.27 0.03
C GLU A 28 2.45 -15.12 -0.23
N THR A 29 2.00 -13.91 0.05
CA THR A 29 2.82 -12.71 0.02
C THR A 29 2.74 -12.00 1.36
N ARG A 30 3.75 -11.19 1.64
CA ARG A 30 3.71 -10.24 2.75
C ARG A 30 3.27 -8.90 2.20
N ALA A 31 2.24 -8.34 2.80
CA ALA A 31 1.72 -7.05 2.38
C ALA A 31 1.63 -6.10 3.56
N VAL A 32 1.76 -4.80 3.29
CA VAL A 32 1.52 -3.75 4.27
C VAL A 32 0.09 -3.26 4.08
N ARG A 33 -0.75 -3.48 5.10
CA ARG A 33 -2.10 -2.97 5.18
C ARG A 33 -2.07 -1.60 5.85
N VAL A 34 -2.60 -0.59 5.16
CA VAL A 34 -2.67 0.80 5.63
C VAL A 34 -4.14 1.22 5.64
N GLN A 35 -4.70 1.37 6.83
CA GLN A 35 -6.06 1.84 7.03
C GLN A 35 -6.01 3.31 7.47
N PRO A 36 -6.35 4.27 6.59
CA PRO A 36 -6.37 5.69 6.94
C PRO A 36 -7.47 6.00 7.96
N GLU A 37 -7.19 6.92 8.90
CA GLU A 37 -8.16 7.33 9.93
C GLU A 37 -9.02 8.53 9.50
N ARG A 38 -8.46 9.40 8.63
CA ARG A 38 -9.08 10.69 8.26
C ARG A 38 -9.80 10.68 6.90
N ILE A 39 -9.44 9.73 6.03
CA ILE A 39 -9.94 9.62 4.64
C ILE A 39 -10.28 8.16 4.35
N SER A 40 -11.03 7.90 3.27
CA SER A 40 -11.29 6.52 2.83
C SER A 40 -10.06 5.89 2.16
N ALA A 41 -10.00 4.56 2.14
CA ALA A 41 -8.93 3.84 1.46
C ALA A 41 -8.92 4.10 -0.07
N GLN A 42 -10.09 4.30 -0.68
CA GLN A 42 -10.20 4.67 -2.09
C GLN A 42 -9.64 6.07 -2.34
N ALA A 43 -9.91 7.04 -1.46
CA ALA A 43 -9.33 8.37 -1.54
C ALA A 43 -7.81 8.33 -1.38
N LEU A 44 -7.30 7.57 -0.39
CA LEU A 44 -5.88 7.37 -0.21
C LEU A 44 -5.22 6.76 -1.47
N ALA A 45 -5.82 5.74 -2.07
CA ALA A 45 -5.33 5.13 -3.30
C ALA A 45 -5.33 6.09 -4.50
N GLN A 46 -6.28 7.03 -4.57
CA GLN A 46 -6.27 8.07 -5.60
C GLN A 46 -5.16 9.09 -5.37
N ILE A 47 -4.99 9.56 -4.13
CA ILE A 47 -3.91 10.49 -3.75
C ILE A 47 -2.54 9.88 -4.04
N LEU A 48 -2.32 8.63 -3.66
CA LEU A 48 -1.08 7.91 -3.95
C LEU A 48 -0.80 7.80 -5.45
N ARG A 49 -1.82 7.59 -6.27
CA ARG A 49 -1.69 7.48 -7.73
C ARG A 49 -1.36 8.81 -8.40
N GLN A 50 -1.87 9.92 -7.85
CA GLN A 50 -1.72 11.27 -8.40
C GLN A 50 -0.58 12.06 -7.74
N GLY A 51 0.03 11.52 -6.69
CA GLY A 51 1.11 12.14 -5.94
C GLY A 51 2.41 12.28 -6.74
N LYS A 52 3.35 13.05 -6.19
CA LYS A 52 4.67 13.29 -6.78
C LYS A 52 5.46 11.99 -7.05
N ILE A 53 5.31 11.02 -6.15
CA ILE A 53 5.78 9.65 -6.33
C ILE A 53 4.54 8.79 -6.56
N PRO A 54 4.19 8.45 -7.81
CA PRO A 54 3.00 7.66 -8.10
C PRO A 54 3.14 6.25 -7.50
N LEU A 55 2.24 5.89 -6.59
CA LEU A 55 2.19 4.56 -5.99
C LEU A 55 0.83 3.92 -6.27
N VAL A 56 0.84 2.83 -7.03
CA VAL A 56 -0.37 2.05 -7.30
C VAL A 56 -0.50 0.96 -6.25
N ALA A 57 -1.62 1.00 -5.53
CA ALA A 57 -1.94 0.03 -4.51
C ALA A 57 -3.35 -0.50 -4.70
N ARG A 58 -3.61 -1.69 -4.16
CA ARG A 58 -4.95 -2.30 -4.19
C ARG A 58 -5.73 -1.85 -2.95
N VAL A 59 -7.04 -1.72 -3.09
CA VAL A 59 -7.93 -1.41 -1.96
C VAL A 59 -8.67 -2.68 -1.58
N HIS A 60 -8.66 -3.03 -0.29
CA HIS A 60 -9.36 -4.18 0.24
C HIS A 60 -9.75 -3.91 1.70
N GLU A 61 -11.00 -4.23 2.07
CA GLU A 61 -11.51 -4.09 3.45
C GLU A 61 -11.14 -2.76 4.12
N GLU A 62 -11.53 -1.64 3.49
CA GLU A 62 -11.28 -0.27 3.97
C GLU A 62 -9.79 0.07 4.23
N ALA A 63 -8.88 -0.66 3.58
CA ALA A 63 -7.46 -0.39 3.63
C ALA A 63 -6.81 -0.41 2.25
N VAL A 64 -5.69 0.30 2.14
CA VAL A 64 -4.76 0.19 1.04
C VAL A 64 -3.77 -0.93 1.36
N ILE A 65 -3.56 -1.84 0.42
CA ILE A 65 -2.62 -2.95 0.55
C ILE A 65 -1.46 -2.74 -0.42
N LEU A 66 -0.24 -2.72 0.12
CA LEU A 66 1.00 -2.70 -0.63
C LEU A 66 1.61 -4.10 -0.62
N ASP A 67 1.63 -4.76 -1.77
CA ASP A 67 2.26 -6.08 -1.92
C ASP A 67 3.78 -5.91 -2.00
N MET A 68 4.53 -6.43 -1.02
CA MET A 68 5.99 -6.25 -0.97
C MET A 68 6.70 -6.98 -2.12
N ARG A 69 6.03 -7.93 -2.79
CA ARG A 69 6.59 -8.62 -3.96
C ARG A 69 6.71 -7.69 -5.18
N THR A 70 5.97 -6.58 -5.22
CA THR A 70 6.01 -5.63 -6.34
C THR A 70 6.91 -4.42 -6.06
N LEU A 71 7.58 -4.38 -4.90
CA LEU A 71 8.50 -3.32 -4.52
C LEU A 71 9.92 -3.87 -4.39
N ARG A 72 10.86 -3.25 -5.09
CA ARG A 72 12.31 -3.50 -4.93
C ARG A 72 12.82 -2.78 -3.69
N GLY A 73 13.98 -3.20 -3.19
CA GLY A 73 14.57 -2.64 -1.96
C GLY A 73 14.70 -1.11 -2.00
N GLU A 74 15.15 -0.57 -3.13
CA GLU A 74 15.27 0.87 -3.36
C GLU A 74 13.92 1.60 -3.45
N GLU A 75 12.85 0.91 -3.86
CA GLU A 75 11.50 1.46 -4.00
C GLU A 75 10.76 1.54 -2.66
N ILE A 76 11.19 0.79 -1.63
CA ILE A 76 10.56 0.79 -0.30
C ILE A 76 10.62 2.18 0.33
N SER A 77 11.76 2.86 0.27
CA SER A 77 11.90 4.21 0.81
C SER A 77 11.01 5.21 0.06
N LEU A 78 10.88 5.08 -1.27
CA LEU A 78 9.99 5.91 -2.09
C LEU A 78 8.52 5.66 -1.76
N ALA A 79 8.12 4.40 -1.55
CA ALA A 79 6.77 4.03 -1.15
C ALA A 79 6.43 4.59 0.25
N ALA A 80 7.38 4.57 1.18
CA ALA A 80 7.22 5.16 2.51
C ALA A 80 7.05 6.68 2.45
N GLN A 81 7.83 7.37 1.60
CA GLN A 81 7.69 8.82 1.35
C GLN A 81 6.33 9.15 0.73
N ALA A 82 5.90 8.39 -0.27
CA ALA A 82 4.59 8.56 -0.90
C ALA A 82 3.44 8.39 0.10
N LEU A 83 3.53 7.38 0.97
CA LEU A 83 2.58 7.13 2.06
C LEU A 83 2.53 8.28 3.08
N ALA A 84 3.69 8.74 3.53
CA ALA A 84 3.78 9.83 4.48
C ALA A 84 3.15 11.10 3.90
N ALA A 85 3.53 11.48 2.67
CA ALA A 85 2.97 12.63 1.98
C ALA A 85 1.44 12.52 1.78
N ALA A 86 0.95 11.35 1.36
CA ALA A 86 -0.48 11.14 1.12
C ALA A 86 -1.33 11.17 2.41
N LEU A 87 -0.76 10.78 3.55
CA LEU A 87 -1.42 10.81 4.86
C LEU A 87 -1.24 12.14 5.59
N GLY A 88 -0.49 13.08 5.00
CA GLY A 88 -0.21 14.41 5.56
C GLY A 88 0.82 14.39 6.69
N GLY A 89 1.73 13.41 6.70
CA GLY A 89 2.90 13.40 7.56
C GLY A 89 4.10 14.05 6.87
N GLU A 90 4.84 14.87 7.60
CA GLU A 90 6.15 15.35 7.16
C GLU A 90 7.12 14.16 7.19
N THR A 91 7.77 13.87 6.07
CA THR A 91 8.83 12.85 6.04
C THR A 91 10.06 13.50 6.63
N ASN A 92 10.45 13.12 7.86
CA ASN A 92 11.72 13.55 8.41
C ASN A 92 12.83 12.76 7.68
N GLU A 93 13.62 13.46 6.88
CA GLU A 93 14.86 12.95 6.26
C GLU A 93 15.90 12.53 7.30
#